data_AF-A0A850LR54-F1
#
_entry.id   AF-A0A850LR54-F1
#
_cell.length_a   1.000
_cell.length_b   1.000
_cell.length_c   1.000
_cell.angle_alpha   90.00
_cell.angle_beta   90.00
_cell.angle_gamma   90.00
#
_symmetry.space_group_name_H-M   'P 1'
#
loop_
_entity.id
_entity.type
_entity.pdbx_description
1 polymer ?
#
loop_
_entity_poly.entity_id
_entity_poly.type
_entity_poly.pdbx_seq_one_letter_code
_entity_poly.pdbx_strand_id
1 'polypeptide(L)'
;NKAGVQYEKTQIHSQVSYKKYDDAANKANAYFQAGNKGETLKYLQEALFWAKQAKFEDGVNWCENQIVYISNLLNVAAPVEMGTVVLTCTTCNKFFKVKNEGDYLCPKCSSTLVRVSSSSIKV
;
A
#
# COMPACT_ATOMS: atom_id res chain seq x y z
N ASN A 1 -27.80 9.59 -21.42
CA ASN A 1 -28.06 8.82 -20.17
C ASN A 1 -27.15 7.62 -19.88
N LYS A 2 -26.30 7.11 -20.80
CA LYS A 2 -25.40 5.99 -20.46
C LYS A 2 -24.21 6.36 -19.55
N ALA A 3 -23.69 7.59 -19.64
CA ALA A 3 -22.54 8.05 -18.87
C ALA A 3 -22.84 8.27 -17.37
N GLY A 4 -24.03 8.77 -17.01
CA GLY A 4 -24.44 8.98 -15.61
C GLY A 4 -24.57 7.67 -14.83
N VAL A 5 -25.22 6.67 -15.42
CA VAL A 5 -25.40 5.33 -14.82
C VAL A 5 -24.07 4.61 -14.59
N GLN A 6 -23.08 4.82 -15.46
CA GLN A 6 -21.76 4.21 -15.32
C GLN A 6 -20.92 4.89 -14.23
N TYR A 7 -21.05 6.21 -14.08
CA TYR A 7 -20.41 6.97 -13.01
C TYR A 7 -20.97 6.58 -11.63
N GLU A 8 -22.29 6.54 -11.48
CA GLU A 8 -22.96 6.12 -10.24
C GLU A 8 -22.59 4.69 -9.83
N LYS A 9 -22.57 3.75 -10.79
CA LYS A 9 -22.13 2.37 -10.54
C LYS A 9 -20.68 2.30 -10.05
N THR A 10 -19.80 3.13 -10.59
CA THR A 10 -18.38 3.17 -10.19
C THR A 10 -18.22 3.73 -8.78
N GLN A 11 -18.98 4.77 -8.43
CA GLN A 11 -18.96 5.33 -7.08
C GLN A 11 -19.53 4.37 -6.03
N ILE A 12 -20.64 3.71 -6.33
CA ILE A 12 -21.23 2.70 -5.45
C ILE A 12 -20.27 1.52 -5.27
N HIS A 13 -19.62 1.07 -6.34
CA HIS A 13 -18.62 0.00 -6.26
C HIS A 13 -17.41 0.37 -5.40
N SER A 14 -16.91 1.60 -5.51
CA SER A 14 -15.82 2.11 -4.68
C SER A 14 -16.23 2.21 -3.20
N GLN A 15 -17.44 2.71 -2.90
CA GLN A 15 -17.94 2.78 -1.51
C GLN A 15 -18.13 1.39 -0.87
N VAL A 16 -18.70 0.44 -1.61
CA VAL A 16 -18.86 -0.95 -1.13
C VAL A 16 -17.49 -1.59 -0.89
N SER A 17 -16.53 -1.37 -1.78
CA SER A 17 -15.17 -1.88 -1.64
C SER A 17 -14.46 -1.24 -0.45
N TYR A 18 -14.61 0.07 -0.23
CA TYR A 18 -14.05 0.76 0.93
C TYR A 18 -14.60 0.19 2.25
N LYS A 19 -15.92 -0.02 2.34
CA LYS A 19 -16.52 -0.63 3.54
C LYS A 19 -15.95 -2.02 3.84
N LYS A 20 -15.76 -2.85 2.80
CA LYS A 20 -15.16 -4.17 2.97
C LYS A 20 -13.69 -4.10 3.38
N TYR A 21 -12.95 -3.10 2.89
CA TYR A 21 -11.61 -2.80 3.38
C TYR A 21 -11.63 -2.48 4.88
N ASP A 22 -12.51 -1.57 5.31
CA ASP A 22 -12.60 -1.14 6.71
C ASP A 22 -12.96 -2.31 7.65
N ASP A 23 -13.95 -3.13 7.25
CA ASP A 23 -14.32 -4.34 7.98
C ASP A 23 -13.15 -5.33 8.13
N ALA A 24 -12.38 -5.54 7.06
CA ALA A 24 -11.22 -6.43 7.08
C ALA A 24 -10.05 -5.85 7.91
N ALA A 25 -9.78 -4.55 7.79
CA ALA A 25 -8.75 -3.86 8.57
C ALA A 25 -9.07 -3.92 10.09
N ASN A 26 -10.33 -3.72 10.46
CA ASN A 26 -10.80 -3.84 11.84
C ASN A 26 -10.63 -5.27 12.38
N LYS A 27 -10.95 -6.30 11.58
CA LYS A 27 -10.68 -7.71 11.97
C LYS A 27 -9.20 -8.00 12.13
N ALA A 28 -8.36 -7.52 11.21
CA ALA A 28 -6.91 -7.69 11.30
C ALA A 28 -6.37 -7.10 12.61
N ASN A 29 -6.81 -5.91 12.99
CA ASN A 29 -6.44 -5.27 14.25
C ASN A 29 -6.91 -6.08 15.47
N ALA A 30 -8.15 -6.60 15.45
CA ALA A 30 -8.67 -7.43 16.55
C ALA A 30 -7.83 -8.71 16.76
N TYR A 31 -7.49 -9.42 15.69
CA TYR A 31 -6.64 -10.61 15.78
C TYR A 31 -5.19 -10.28 16.18
N PHE A 32 -4.69 -9.11 15.78
CA PHE A 32 -3.37 -8.64 16.20
C PHE A 32 -3.32 -8.41 17.72
N GLN A 33 -4.34 -7.75 18.27
CA GLN A 33 -4.47 -7.55 19.72
C GLN A 33 -4.64 -8.87 20.49
N ALA A 34 -5.27 -9.86 19.88
CA ALA A 34 -5.38 -11.22 20.42
C ALA A 34 -4.08 -12.06 20.26
N GLY A 35 -3.04 -11.51 19.63
CA GLY A 35 -1.77 -12.20 19.39
C GLY A 35 -1.81 -13.26 18.27
N ASN A 36 -2.94 -13.39 17.55
CA ASN A 36 -3.10 -14.36 16.48
C ASN A 36 -2.59 -13.79 15.15
N LYS A 37 -1.27 -13.83 14.98
CA LYS A 37 -0.55 -13.30 13.81
C LYS A 37 -0.99 -13.95 12.49
N GLY A 38 -1.41 -15.22 12.50
CA GLY A 38 -1.86 -15.94 11.31
C GLY A 38 -3.17 -15.37 10.76
N GLU A 39 -4.18 -15.21 11.62
CA GLU A 39 -5.44 -14.57 11.23
C GLU A 39 -5.25 -13.07 10.95
N THR A 40 -4.35 -12.38 11.66
CA THR A 40 -3.97 -11.00 11.31
C THR A 40 -3.50 -10.91 9.86
N LEU A 41 -2.54 -11.77 9.45
CA LEU A 41 -2.00 -11.75 8.09
C LEU A 41 -3.08 -11.98 7.03
N LYS A 42 -3.96 -12.95 7.28
CA LYS A 42 -5.10 -13.27 6.40
C LYS A 42 -6.03 -12.08 6.22
N TYR A 43 -6.43 -11.41 7.29
CA TYR A 43 -7.33 -10.25 7.20
C TYR A 43 -6.64 -9.01 6.62
N LEU A 44 -5.33 -8.85 6.81
CA LEU A 44 -4.57 -7.79 6.13
C LEU A 44 -4.53 -8.01 4.60
N GLN A 45 -4.40 -9.26 4.14
CA GLN A 45 -4.47 -9.58 2.71
C GLN A 45 -5.87 -9.33 2.12
N GLU A 46 -6.92 -9.67 2.87
CA GLU A 46 -8.30 -9.35 2.49
C GLU A 46 -8.51 -7.82 2.42
N ALA A 47 -8.01 -7.07 3.39
CA ALA A 47 -8.05 -5.60 3.39
C ALA A 47 -7.31 -5.03 2.17
N LEU A 48 -6.11 -5.54 1.85
CA LEU A 48 -5.34 -5.11 0.68
C LEU A 48 -6.12 -5.28 -0.62
N PHE A 49 -6.78 -6.42 -0.79
CA PHE A 49 -7.62 -6.69 -1.96
C PHE A 49 -8.72 -5.63 -2.11
N TRP A 50 -9.46 -5.35 -1.02
CA TRP A 50 -10.54 -4.37 -1.06
C TRP A 50 -10.05 -2.93 -1.21
N ALA A 51 -8.89 -2.57 -0.65
CA ALA A 51 -8.26 -1.27 -0.85
C ALA A 51 -7.92 -1.04 -2.33
N LYS A 52 -7.39 -2.05 -3.03
CA LYS A 52 -7.12 -2.01 -4.49
C LYS A 52 -8.41 -1.84 -5.29
N GLN A 53 -9.47 -2.59 -4.95
CA GLN A 53 -10.78 -2.48 -5.60
C GLN A 53 -11.44 -1.10 -5.37
N ALA A 54 -11.26 -0.54 -4.18
CA ALA A 54 -11.75 0.79 -3.83
C ALA A 54 -10.96 1.93 -4.47
N LYS A 55 -9.76 1.65 -5.01
CA LYS A 55 -8.74 2.63 -5.41
C LYS A 55 -8.33 3.54 -4.24
N PHE A 56 -8.24 2.97 -3.04
CA PHE A 56 -7.83 3.67 -1.83
C PHE A 56 -6.33 3.49 -1.59
N GLU A 57 -5.51 4.37 -2.17
CA GLU A 57 -4.04 4.24 -2.20
C GLU A 57 -3.41 4.19 -0.79
N ASP A 58 -3.87 5.04 0.13
CA ASP A 58 -3.34 5.05 1.50
C ASP A 58 -3.61 3.71 2.21
N GLY A 59 -4.79 3.12 2.00
CA GLY A 59 -5.13 1.80 2.54
C GLY A 59 -4.28 0.68 1.94
N VAL A 60 -3.94 0.77 0.64
CA VAL A 60 -3.02 -0.18 -0.02
C VAL A 60 -1.64 -0.11 0.63
N ASN A 61 -1.07 1.08 0.75
CA ASN A 61 0.26 1.27 1.35
C ASN A 61 0.29 0.80 2.81
N TRP A 62 -0.75 1.12 3.59
CA TRP A 62 -0.88 0.65 4.96
C TRP A 62 -0.91 -0.88 5.02
N CYS A 63 -1.76 -1.54 4.22
CA CYS A 63 -1.86 -2.99 4.19
C CYS A 63 -0.55 -3.67 3.78
N GLU A 64 0.13 -3.18 2.74
CA GLU A 64 1.39 -3.76 2.27
C GLU A 64 2.47 -3.69 3.35
N ASN A 65 2.62 -2.55 4.03
CA ASN A 65 3.55 -2.39 5.14
C ASN A 65 3.25 -3.33 6.32
N GLN A 66 1.97 -3.45 6.70
CA GLN A 66 1.57 -4.34 7.80
C GLN A 66 1.75 -5.83 7.44
N ILE A 67 1.44 -6.23 6.21
CA ILE A 67 1.64 -7.62 5.74
C ILE A 67 3.10 -8.03 5.85
N VAL A 68 4.01 -7.15 5.45
CA VAL A 68 5.46 -7.39 5.53
C VAL A 68 5.89 -7.56 6.98
N TYR A 69 5.45 -6.66 7.86
CA TYR A 69 5.76 -6.74 9.28
C TYR A 69 5.29 -8.06 9.90
N ILE A 70 4.02 -8.44 9.70
CA ILE A 70 3.45 -9.67 10.25
C ILE A 70 4.10 -10.91 9.63
N SER A 71 4.41 -10.89 8.32
CA SER A 71 5.10 -12.00 7.65
C SER A 71 6.49 -12.23 8.22
N ASN A 72 7.24 -11.16 8.53
CA ASN A 72 8.54 -11.24 9.22
C ASN A 72 8.39 -11.85 10.62
N LEU A 73 7.38 -11.44 11.39
CA LEU A 73 7.12 -12.01 12.71
C LEU A 73 6.75 -13.50 12.68
N LEU A 74 6.15 -13.95 11.57
CA LEU A 74 5.78 -15.34 11.33
C LEU A 74 6.90 -16.16 10.65
N ASN A 75 8.00 -15.51 10.24
CA ASN A 75 9.05 -16.10 9.42
C ASN A 75 8.52 -16.75 8.13
N VAL A 76 7.57 -16.07 7.47
CA VAL A 76 6.98 -16.49 6.18
C VAL A 76 7.25 -15.43 5.11
N ALA A 77 7.28 -15.86 3.85
CA ALA A 77 7.39 -14.92 2.73
C ALA A 77 6.11 -14.07 2.64
N ALA A 78 6.26 -12.75 2.49
CA ALA A 78 5.15 -11.84 2.29
C ALA A 78 4.65 -11.93 0.83
N PRO A 79 3.38 -12.29 0.56
CA PRO A 79 2.86 -12.42 -0.80
C PRO A 79 2.37 -11.07 -1.35
N VAL A 80 3.15 -10.01 -1.12
CA VAL A 80 2.90 -8.68 -1.68
C VAL A 80 4.02 -8.34 -2.65
N GLU A 81 3.66 -8.03 -3.89
CA GLU A 81 4.54 -7.26 -4.77
C GLU A 81 4.64 -5.87 -4.14
N MET A 82 5.67 -5.67 -3.31
CA MET A 82 5.91 -4.36 -2.73
C MET A 82 5.99 -3.34 -3.87
N GLY A 83 5.13 -2.31 -3.78
CA GLY A 83 5.14 -1.21 -4.73
C GLY A 83 6.57 -0.71 -4.90
N THR A 84 7.06 -0.69 -6.13
CA THR A 84 8.39 -0.13 -6.39
C THR A 84 8.31 1.36 -6.18
N VAL A 85 8.81 1.84 -5.04
CA VAL A 85 8.86 3.26 -4.74
C VAL A 85 10.00 3.86 -5.56
N VAL A 86 9.67 4.87 -6.36
CA VAL A 86 10.67 5.64 -7.09
C VAL A 86 11.07 6.82 -6.22
N LEU A 87 12.33 6.84 -5.81
CA LEU A 87 12.95 7.94 -5.11
C LEU A 87 13.84 8.73 -6.06
N THR A 88 13.98 10.02 -5.83
CA THR A 88 14.95 10.89 -6.51
C THR A 88 15.94 11.46 -5.52
N CYS A 89 17.21 11.53 -5.91
CA CYS A 89 18.20 12.25 -5.13
C CYS A 89 18.05 13.76 -5.35
N THR A 90 17.93 14.53 -4.27
CA THR A 90 17.83 16.00 -4.31
C THR A 90 19.08 16.71 -4.82
N THR A 91 20.23 16.04 -4.82
CA THR A 91 21.51 16.62 -5.25
C THR A 91 21.89 16.23 -6.67
N CYS A 92 21.73 14.97 -7.04
CA CYS A 92 22.17 14.46 -8.36
C CYS A 92 21.02 14.13 -9.32
N ASN A 93 19.76 14.30 -8.90
CA ASN A 93 18.55 14.03 -9.68
C ASN A 93 18.47 12.62 -10.28
N LYS A 94 19.19 11.65 -9.71
CA LYS A 94 19.09 10.25 -10.11
C LYS A 94 17.88 9.59 -9.46
N PHE A 95 17.23 8.74 -10.25
CA PHE A 95 16.11 7.91 -9.82
C PHE A 95 16.60 6.58 -9.26
N PHE A 96 15.97 6.15 -8.17
CA PHE A 96 16.23 4.89 -7.50
C PHE A 96 14.91 4.17 -7.29
N LYS A 97 14.89 2.87 -7.56
CA LYS A 97 13.76 2.00 -7.33
C LYS A 97 14.03 1.21 -6.06
N VAL A 98 13.23 1.42 -5.03
CA VAL A 98 13.33 0.69 -3.78
C VAL A 98 12.05 -0.12 -3.56
N LYS A 99 12.19 -1.23 -2.83
CA LYS A 99 11.05 -2.10 -2.52
C LYS A 99 10.23 -1.58 -1.34
N ASN A 100 10.84 -0.85 -0.41
CA ASN A 100 10.15 -0.37 0.79
C ASN A 100 10.26 1.16 0.88
N GLU A 101 9.33 1.77 1.58
CA GLU A 101 9.52 3.14 2.06
C GLU A 101 10.54 3.15 3.22
N GLY A 102 11.31 4.23 3.30
CA GLY A 102 12.36 4.39 4.31
C GLY A 102 13.26 5.58 4.01
N ASP A 103 14.14 5.88 4.96
CA ASP A 103 15.17 6.90 4.80
C ASP A 103 16.33 6.32 4.00
N TYR A 104 16.38 6.63 2.71
CA TYR A 104 17.45 6.20 1.82
C TYR A 104 18.43 7.34 1.54
N LEU A 105 19.72 7.01 1.47
CA LEU A 105 20.76 7.93 1.06
C LEU A 105 21.25 7.61 -0.35
N CYS A 106 21.55 8.64 -1.13
CA CYS A 106 22.18 8.53 -2.42
C CYS A 106 23.57 7.89 -2.29
N PRO A 107 23.90 6.78 -2.99
CA PRO A 107 25.22 6.15 -2.89
C PRO A 107 26.36 6.97 -3.51
N LYS A 108 26.04 8.02 -4.29
CA LYS A 108 27.03 8.93 -4.87
C LYS A 108 27.26 10.20 -4.07
N CYS A 109 26.25 10.64 -3.33
CA CYS A 109 26.16 11.98 -2.78
C CYS A 109 26.00 11.98 -1.25
N SER A 110 25.61 10.83 -0.69
CA SER A 110 25.12 10.67 0.68
C SER A 110 23.94 11.58 1.07
N SER A 111 23.33 12.29 0.12
CA SER A 111 22.11 13.09 0.32
C SER A 111 20.86 12.23 0.40
N THR A 112 19.85 12.70 1.13
CA THR A 112 18.55 12.04 1.28
C THR A 112 17.83 11.88 -0.06
N LEU A 113 17.28 10.69 -0.29
CA LEU A 113 16.41 10.40 -1.41
C LEU A 113 14.96 10.74 -1.03
N VAL A 114 14.25 11.46 -1.90
CA VAL A 114 12.86 11.88 -1.69
C VAL A 114 11.94 11.18 -2.67
N ARG A 115 10.69 10.90 -2.25
CA ARG A 115 9.72 10.21 -3.10
C ARG A 115 9.32 11.07 -4.30
N VAL A 116 9.24 10.46 -5.47
CA VAL A 116 8.68 11.10 -6.66
C VAL A 116 7.18 10.80 -6.69
N SER A 117 6.35 11.81 -6.44
CA SER A 117 4.91 11.73 -6.68
C SER A 117 4.63 11.69 -8.18
N SER A 118 3.68 10.85 -8.59
CA SER A 118 3.21 10.67 -9.98
C SER A 118 2.78 11.96 -10.68
N SER A 119 2.57 13.07 -9.95
CA SER A 119 2.25 14.40 -10.47
C SER A 119 3.43 15.17 -11.07
N SER A 120 4.67 14.67 -10.97
CA SER A 120 5.88 15.40 -11.38
C SER A 120 6.57 14.85 -12.63
N ILE A 121 6.05 13.75 -13.22
CA ILE A 121 6.56 13.23 -14.49
C ILE A 121 5.85 14.00 -15.61
N LYS A 122 6.43 15.13 -16.02
CA LYS A 122 6.15 15.66 -17.36
C LYS A 122 6.96 14.83 -18.34
N VAL A 123 6.28 13.96 -19.07
CA VAL A 123 6.81 13.35 -20.30
C VAL A 123 7.02 14.44 -21.34
#